data_AF-A0A838TMC0-F1
#
_entry.id   AF-A0A838TMC0-F1
#
_cell.length_a   1.000
_cell.length_b   1.000
_cell.length_c   1.000
_cell.angle_alpha   90.00
_cell.angle_beta   90.00
_cell.angle_gamma   90.00
#
_symmetry.space_group_name_H-M   'P 1'
#
loop_
_entity.id
_entity.type
_entity.pdbx_description
1 polymer ?
#
loop_
_entity_poly.entity_id
_entity_poly.type
_entity_poly.pdbx_seq_one_letter_code
_entity_poly.pdbx_strand_id
1 'polypeptide(L)'
;MKPNDDSAKLPPEQRPFRVLIISGSDRRQYNCPGVDSKSRMLMLRMAELLPKEWEIDYEDLGNVYARSRIQSCNACVSTSMALCVWPCNCYKKNDDKEPDLMWDLDMYARLDMADAWAIIGPHNWYAATSNLKLMFDRLVCMNGGNPDEETIDHKDPEKAMAFEHTKEWEELNIN
;
A
#
# COMPACT_ATOMS: atom_id res chain seq x y z
N MET A 1 15.46 5.33 9.24
CA MET A 1 15.64 4.16 10.13
C MET A 1 14.93 3.02 9.44
N LYS A 2 15.50 1.81 9.37
CA LYS A 2 14.80 0.68 8.77
C LYS A 2 14.05 -0.04 9.91
N PRO A 3 12.72 -0.17 9.85
CA PRO A 3 11.97 -0.95 10.85
C PRO A 3 12.44 -2.41 10.83
N ASN A 4 12.23 -3.13 11.94
CA ASN A 4 12.60 -4.54 12.05
C ASN A 4 11.44 -5.44 11.58
N ASP A 5 11.56 -6.07 10.42
CA ASP A 5 10.48 -6.93 9.89
C ASP A 5 10.14 -8.12 10.80
N ASP A 6 11.06 -8.55 11.67
CA ASP A 6 10.78 -9.62 12.64
C ASP A 6 9.80 -9.18 13.75
N SER A 7 9.57 -7.89 13.95
CA SER A 7 8.61 -7.38 14.95
C SER A 7 7.17 -7.79 14.63
N ALA A 8 6.85 -8.12 13.38
CA ALA A 8 5.54 -8.67 13.00
C ALA A 8 5.31 -10.10 13.51
N LYS A 9 6.37 -10.82 13.91
CA LYS A 9 6.28 -12.16 14.51
C LYS A 9 5.97 -12.12 16.00
N LEU A 10 6.06 -10.95 16.63
CA LEU A 10 5.78 -10.78 18.05
C LEU A 10 4.27 -10.57 18.26
N PRO A 11 3.73 -10.99 19.42
CA PRO A 11 2.38 -10.62 19.81
C PRO A 11 2.19 -9.09 19.81
N PRO A 12 0.99 -8.56 19.49
CA PRO A 12 0.74 -7.11 19.39
C PRO A 12 1.15 -6.32 20.64
N GLU A 13 1.03 -6.92 21.83
CA GLU A 13 1.41 -6.32 23.11
C GLU A 13 2.94 -6.29 23.36
N GLN A 14 3.73 -7.03 22.58
CA GLN A 14 5.19 -7.14 22.73
C GLN A 14 5.96 -6.47 21.59
N ARG A 15 5.29 -6.17 20.46
CA ARG A 15 5.93 -5.45 19.36
C ARG A 15 6.03 -3.95 19.64
N PRO A 16 7.13 -3.29 19.23
CA PRO A 16 7.20 -1.83 19.29
C PRO A 16 6.06 -1.18 18.48
N PHE A 17 5.60 -0.02 18.93
CA PHE A 17 4.63 0.77 18.17
C PHE A 17 5.27 1.23 16.86
N ARG A 18 4.65 0.87 15.73
CA ARG A 18 5.17 1.13 14.38
C ARG A 18 4.35 2.21 13.69
N VAL A 19 5.04 3.23 13.18
CA VAL A 19 4.44 4.31 12.40
C VAL A 19 5.01 4.30 10.99
N LEU A 20 4.14 4.27 9.99
CA LEU A 20 4.51 4.46 8.59
C LEU A 20 4.17 5.89 8.16
N ILE A 21 5.19 6.67 7.80
CA ILE A 21 5.03 8.05 7.35
C ILE A 21 5.24 8.12 5.83
N ILE A 22 4.25 8.61 5.09
CA ILE A 22 4.27 8.64 3.63
C ILE A 22 4.30 10.08 3.12
N SER A 23 5.30 10.42 2.31
CA SER A 23 5.30 11.64 1.50
C SER A 23 4.62 11.37 0.16
N GLY A 24 3.55 12.12 -0.11
CA GLY A 24 2.74 11.98 -1.32
C GLY A 24 3.00 13.04 -2.40
N SER A 25 4.14 13.74 -2.41
CA SER A 25 4.38 14.77 -3.43
C SER A 25 4.92 14.17 -4.73
N ASP A 26 4.33 14.51 -5.88
CA ASP A 26 4.85 14.06 -7.19
C ASP A 26 6.17 14.73 -7.62
N ARG A 27 6.74 15.61 -6.78
CA ARG A 27 8.00 16.29 -7.07
C ARG A 27 9.15 15.29 -7.11
N ARG A 28 10.10 15.55 -8.00
CA ARG A 28 11.22 14.67 -8.25
C ARG A 28 12.51 15.28 -7.73
N GLN A 29 13.25 14.52 -6.95
CA GLN A 29 14.48 14.98 -6.30
C GLN A 29 15.56 15.44 -7.29
N TYR A 30 15.56 14.95 -8.55
CA TYR A 30 16.69 15.19 -9.46
C TYR A 30 16.37 16.04 -10.69
N ASN A 31 15.10 16.42 -10.91
CA ASN A 31 14.73 17.20 -12.12
C ASN A 31 13.59 18.20 -11.91
N CYS A 32 13.10 18.43 -10.69
CA CYS A 32 12.16 19.50 -10.40
C CYS A 32 12.89 20.78 -9.92
N PRO A 33 12.48 21.99 -10.35
CA PRO A 33 13.08 23.24 -9.87
C PRO A 33 12.90 23.39 -8.36
N GLY A 34 13.99 23.39 -7.59
CA GLY A 34 13.93 23.42 -6.13
C GLY A 34 13.79 22.05 -5.46
N VAL A 35 13.96 20.95 -6.21
CA VAL A 35 14.34 19.58 -5.79
C VAL A 35 13.49 18.92 -4.70
N ASP A 36 13.54 19.43 -3.47
CA ASP A 36 12.90 18.83 -2.31
C ASP A 36 11.44 19.28 -2.17
N SER A 37 10.55 18.35 -1.83
CA SER A 37 9.15 18.69 -1.58
C SER A 37 8.97 19.11 -0.12
N LYS A 38 8.07 20.07 0.14
CA LYS A 38 7.67 20.41 1.53
C LYS A 38 7.08 19.19 2.24
N SER A 39 6.41 18.30 1.51
CA SER A 39 5.88 17.05 2.04
C SER A 39 7.00 16.12 2.54
N ARG A 40 8.07 15.92 1.75
CA ARG A 40 9.24 15.13 2.16
C ARG A 40 9.96 15.76 3.34
N MET A 41 10.14 17.08 3.32
CA MET A 41 10.70 17.81 4.47
C MET A 41 9.87 17.56 5.74
N LEU A 42 8.54 17.67 5.67
CA LEU A 42 7.66 17.44 6.82
C LEU A 42 7.67 15.97 7.28
N MET A 43 7.73 15.01 6.35
CA MET A 43 7.86 13.58 6.66
C MET A 43 9.13 13.31 7.47
N LEU A 44 10.28 13.79 7.00
CA LEU A 44 11.56 13.62 7.70
C LEU A 44 11.55 14.30 9.07
N ARG A 45 10.98 15.51 9.15
CA ARG A 45 10.86 16.24 10.43
C ARG A 45 9.93 15.53 11.42
N MET A 46 8.85 14.91 10.95
CA MET A 46 8.00 14.09 11.80
C MET A 46 8.78 12.85 12.28
N ALA A 47 9.47 12.15 11.39
CA ALA A 47 10.27 10.98 11.75
C ALA A 47 11.34 11.27 12.82
N GLU A 48 11.93 12.47 12.81
CA GLU A 48 12.90 12.92 13.82
C GLU A 48 12.29 13.28 15.17
N LEU A 49 11.00 13.68 15.19
CA LEU A 49 10.31 14.15 16.40
C LEU A 49 9.52 13.05 17.11
N LEU A 50 9.22 11.93 16.43
CA LEU A 50 8.55 10.80 17.05
C LEU A 50 9.44 10.11 18.10
N PRO A 51 8.84 9.44 19.10
CA PRO A 51 9.59 8.71 20.12
C PRO A 51 10.58 7.70 19.53
N LYS A 52 11.77 7.60 20.12
CA LYS A 52 12.87 6.79 19.57
C LYS A 52 12.69 5.29 19.80
N GLU A 53 11.86 4.93 20.77
CA GLU A 53 11.43 3.58 21.06
C GLU A 53 10.41 3.04 20.06
N TRP A 54 9.81 3.90 19.24
CA TRP A 54 8.90 3.49 18.17
C TRP A 54 9.69 3.04 16.94
N GLU A 55 9.07 2.15 16.17
CA GLU A 55 9.57 1.78 14.85
C GLU A 55 9.07 2.78 13.82
N ILE A 56 9.96 3.65 13.37
CA ILE A 56 9.64 4.68 12.39
C ILE A 56 10.03 4.20 11.00
N ASP A 57 9.01 3.86 10.22
CA ASP A 57 9.10 3.60 8.79
C ASP A 57 8.67 4.84 8.01
N TYR A 58 9.30 5.11 6.87
CA TYR A 58 8.85 6.16 5.99
C TYR A 58 9.11 5.86 4.52
N GLU A 59 8.26 6.42 3.66
CA GLU A 59 8.37 6.28 2.22
C GLU A 59 8.03 7.57 1.50
N ASP A 60 8.83 7.94 0.51
CA ASP A 60 8.49 9.02 -0.42
C ASP A 60 7.96 8.42 -1.72
N LEU A 61 6.65 8.55 -1.95
CA LEU A 61 5.99 8.09 -3.18
C LEU A 61 6.30 8.99 -4.37
N GLY A 62 7.09 10.05 -4.19
CA GLY A 62 7.52 10.93 -5.26
C GLY A 62 8.17 10.17 -6.42
N ASN A 63 8.00 10.71 -7.61
CA ASN A 63 8.42 10.08 -8.86
C ASN A 63 9.93 10.25 -9.11
N VAL A 64 10.74 9.67 -8.24
CA VAL A 64 12.20 9.64 -8.36
C VAL A 64 12.58 8.97 -9.69
N TYR A 65 13.60 9.50 -10.35
CA TYR A 65 14.05 8.97 -11.64
C TYR A 65 14.38 7.47 -11.54
N ALA A 66 13.97 6.70 -12.56
CA ALA A 66 14.16 5.25 -12.67
C ALA A 66 13.40 4.38 -11.64
N ARG A 67 12.47 4.95 -10.85
CA ARG A 67 11.58 4.16 -10.00
C ARG A 67 10.37 3.66 -10.79
N SER A 68 9.87 2.47 -10.44
CA SER A 68 8.60 1.95 -10.93
C SER A 68 7.47 2.93 -10.63
N ARG A 69 6.42 2.93 -11.47
CA ARG A 69 5.19 3.67 -11.17
C ARG A 69 4.30 2.81 -10.28
N ILE A 70 3.41 3.45 -9.52
CA ILE A 70 2.30 2.72 -8.92
C ILE A 70 1.33 2.38 -10.06
N GLN A 71 1.07 1.11 -10.27
CA GLN A 71 0.09 0.69 -11.26
C GLN A 71 -1.34 0.93 -10.74
N SER A 72 -2.30 1.13 -11.64
CA SER A 72 -3.68 1.41 -11.25
C SER A 72 -4.39 0.17 -10.70
N CYS A 73 -5.47 0.37 -9.94
CA CYS A 73 -6.35 -0.74 -9.61
C CYS A 73 -7.09 -1.22 -10.87
N ASN A 74 -7.14 -2.54 -11.10
CA ASN A 74 -7.91 -3.14 -12.20
C ASN A 74 -9.41 -3.27 -11.87
N ALA A 75 -9.84 -2.80 -10.70
CA ALA A 75 -11.23 -2.81 -10.25
C ALA A 75 -11.87 -4.22 -10.29
N CYS A 76 -11.16 -5.23 -9.78
CA CYS A 76 -11.62 -6.63 -9.76
C CYS A 76 -12.97 -6.82 -9.04
N VAL A 77 -13.24 -6.00 -8.01
CA VAL A 77 -14.54 -5.89 -7.34
C VAL A 77 -15.71 -5.71 -8.31
N SER A 78 -15.51 -5.01 -9.43
CA SER A 78 -16.58 -4.76 -10.41
C SER A 78 -17.02 -6.01 -11.16
N THR A 79 -16.32 -7.14 -11.00
CA THR A 79 -16.72 -8.45 -11.52
C THR A 79 -17.22 -9.36 -10.39
N SER A 80 -16.48 -9.43 -9.29
CA SER A 80 -16.84 -10.21 -8.09
C SER A 80 -16.01 -9.72 -6.90
N MET A 81 -16.60 -9.67 -5.70
CA MET A 81 -15.83 -9.33 -4.49
C MET A 81 -14.71 -10.34 -4.22
N ALA A 82 -14.93 -11.61 -4.54
CA ALA A 82 -13.94 -12.68 -4.38
C ALA A 82 -12.68 -12.50 -5.26
N LEU A 83 -12.76 -11.74 -6.37
CA LEU A 83 -11.58 -11.44 -7.22
C LEU A 83 -10.65 -10.38 -6.63
N CYS A 84 -11.13 -9.62 -5.64
CA CYS A 84 -10.37 -8.57 -5.00
C CYS A 84 -9.56 -9.16 -3.85
N VAL A 85 -8.39 -9.74 -4.14
CA VAL A 85 -7.55 -10.41 -3.14
C VAL A 85 -6.77 -9.40 -2.30
N TRP A 86 -6.60 -9.68 -1.00
CA TRP A 86 -5.65 -8.97 -0.12
C TRP A 86 -4.49 -9.89 0.30
N PRO A 87 -3.23 -9.53 0.04
CA PRO A 87 -2.76 -8.38 -0.74
C PRO A 87 -3.10 -8.50 -2.23
N CYS A 88 -3.13 -7.37 -2.96
CA CYS A 88 -3.61 -7.37 -4.34
C CYS A 88 -2.73 -8.17 -5.31
N ASN A 89 -3.31 -9.21 -5.89
CA ASN A 89 -2.69 -10.14 -6.83
C ASN A 89 -2.68 -9.70 -8.31
N CYS A 90 -3.09 -8.47 -8.65
CA CYS A 90 -3.05 -8.02 -10.06
C CYS A 90 -1.64 -7.77 -10.61
N TYR A 91 -0.68 -7.53 -9.72
CA TYR A 91 0.72 -7.29 -10.04
C TYR A 91 1.58 -8.11 -9.08
N LYS A 92 2.89 -8.14 -9.33
CA LYS A 92 3.84 -8.86 -8.49
C LYS A 92 5.17 -8.13 -8.44
N LYS A 93 5.96 -8.46 -7.43
CA LYS A 93 7.29 -7.90 -7.19
C LYS A 93 8.27 -8.25 -8.31
N ASN A 94 9.10 -7.28 -8.72
CA ASN A 94 10.15 -7.46 -9.73
C ASN A 94 9.63 -7.96 -11.09
N ASP A 95 8.43 -7.54 -11.53
CA ASP A 95 7.97 -7.84 -12.88
C ASP A 95 8.59 -6.89 -13.91
N ASP A 96 9.28 -7.45 -14.92
CA ASP A 96 9.93 -6.67 -15.97
C ASP A 96 8.95 -6.06 -16.98
N LYS A 97 7.77 -6.67 -17.15
CA LYS A 97 6.74 -6.24 -18.12
C LYS A 97 5.78 -5.23 -17.50
N GLU A 98 5.41 -5.44 -16.25
CA GLU A 98 4.47 -4.63 -15.48
C GLU A 98 5.07 -4.24 -14.11
N PRO A 99 6.16 -3.46 -14.10
CA PRO A 99 6.80 -3.04 -12.85
C PRO A 99 5.83 -2.22 -12.01
N ASP A 100 5.74 -2.53 -10.72
CA ASP A 100 4.79 -1.92 -9.80
C ASP A 100 5.47 -1.49 -8.50
N LEU A 101 5.37 -0.19 -8.20
CA LEU A 101 6.02 0.39 -7.04
C LEU A 101 5.47 -0.14 -5.71
N MET A 102 4.18 -0.48 -5.63
CA MET A 102 3.60 -0.99 -4.38
C MET A 102 4.23 -2.33 -3.99
N TRP A 103 4.37 -3.25 -4.95
CA TRP A 103 5.03 -4.52 -4.72
C TRP A 103 6.54 -4.41 -4.55
N ASP A 104 7.21 -3.59 -5.36
CA ASP A 104 8.66 -3.41 -5.28
C ASP A 104 9.11 -2.84 -3.92
N LEU A 105 8.23 -2.10 -3.22
CA LEU A 105 8.47 -1.52 -1.90
C LEU A 105 7.88 -2.32 -0.73
N ASP A 106 7.30 -3.50 -0.99
CA ASP A 106 6.58 -4.31 0.00
C ASP A 106 5.48 -3.49 0.72
N MET A 107 4.83 -2.59 -0.01
CA MET A 107 3.98 -1.56 0.59
C MET A 107 2.74 -2.13 1.27
N TYR A 108 2.17 -3.21 0.73
CA TYR A 108 1.07 -3.93 1.39
C TYR A 108 1.45 -4.40 2.79
N ALA A 109 2.61 -5.04 2.94
CA ALA A 109 3.10 -5.51 4.23
C ALA A 109 3.46 -4.35 5.17
N ARG A 110 4.08 -3.28 4.65
CA ARG A 110 4.42 -2.09 5.45
C ARG A 110 3.18 -1.39 6.00
N LEU A 111 2.13 -1.30 5.20
CA LEU A 111 0.85 -0.75 5.62
C LEU A 111 0.16 -1.65 6.66
N ASP A 112 0.11 -2.96 6.42
CA ASP A 112 -0.50 -3.94 7.32
C ASP A 112 0.19 -4.01 8.69
N MET A 113 1.53 -3.94 8.71
CA MET A 113 2.32 -4.01 9.95
C MET A 113 2.27 -2.72 10.79
N ALA A 114 1.90 -1.58 10.21
CA ALA A 114 1.94 -0.30 10.91
C ALA A 114 0.73 -0.11 11.82
N ASP A 115 0.95 0.34 13.06
CA ASP A 115 -0.13 0.72 14.00
C ASP A 115 -0.77 2.05 13.66
N ALA A 116 -0.02 2.94 13.01
CA ALA A 116 -0.49 4.22 12.55
C ALA A 116 0.15 4.61 11.22
N TRP A 117 -0.66 5.25 10.37
CA TRP A 117 -0.20 5.85 9.12
C TRP A 117 -0.24 7.38 9.22
N ALA A 118 0.83 8.02 8.79
CA ALA A 118 0.91 9.47 8.66
C ALA A 118 1.15 9.84 7.20
N ILE A 119 0.12 10.33 6.50
CA ILE A 119 0.19 10.63 5.07
C ILE A 119 0.26 12.15 4.88
N ILE A 120 1.32 12.60 4.22
CA ILE A 120 1.61 14.02 4.02
C ILE A 120 1.64 14.28 2.52
N GLY A 121 0.64 14.94 1.96
CA GLY A 121 0.55 15.23 0.53
C GLY A 121 0.24 16.70 0.24
N PRO A 122 0.72 17.27 -0.88
CA PRO A 122 0.19 18.52 -1.37
C PRO A 122 -1.22 18.33 -1.95
N HIS A 123 -1.88 19.44 -2.24
CA HIS A 123 -3.21 19.46 -2.81
C HIS A 123 -3.13 19.87 -4.29
N ASN A 124 -3.48 18.94 -5.18
CA ASN A 124 -3.52 19.16 -6.61
C ASN A 124 -4.99 19.23 -7.05
N TRP A 125 -5.44 20.40 -7.51
CA TRP A 125 -6.81 20.59 -8.03
C TRP A 125 -7.93 20.05 -7.13
N TYR A 126 -8.00 20.51 -5.88
CA TYR A 126 -9.08 20.06 -4.98
C TYR A 126 -9.00 18.59 -4.54
N ALA A 127 -7.86 17.93 -4.78
CA ALA A 127 -7.66 16.52 -4.50
C ALA A 127 -6.22 16.17 -4.05
N ALA A 128 -6.04 14.90 -3.68
CA ALA A 128 -4.73 14.28 -3.47
C ALA A 128 -3.92 14.23 -4.79
N THR A 129 -2.61 14.04 -4.67
CA THR A 129 -1.74 13.77 -5.81
C THR A 129 -2.07 12.46 -6.49
N SER A 130 -1.66 12.32 -7.75
CA SER A 130 -1.95 11.11 -8.53
C SER A 130 -1.32 9.87 -7.92
N ASN A 131 -0.06 9.94 -7.46
CA ASN A 131 0.59 8.81 -6.81
C ASN A 131 -0.10 8.41 -5.50
N LEU A 132 -0.52 9.39 -4.70
CA LEU A 132 -1.25 9.09 -3.46
C LEU A 132 -2.62 8.48 -3.74
N LYS A 133 -3.34 8.98 -4.75
CA LYS A 133 -4.63 8.42 -5.18
C LYS A 133 -4.47 6.99 -5.70
N LEU A 134 -3.43 6.72 -6.49
CA LEU A 134 -3.10 5.38 -6.98
C LEU A 134 -2.80 4.41 -5.82
N MET A 135 -2.02 4.82 -4.83
CA MET A 135 -1.80 4.02 -3.62
C MET A 135 -3.13 3.65 -2.96
N PHE A 136 -4.02 4.63 -2.72
CA PHE A 136 -5.33 4.35 -2.10
C PHE A 136 -6.23 3.47 -2.96
N ASP A 137 -6.27 3.68 -4.28
CA ASP A 137 -7.04 2.83 -5.20
C ASP A 137 -6.59 1.37 -5.15
N ARG A 138 -5.30 1.14 -4.90
CA ARG A 138 -4.69 -0.18 -4.73
C ARG A 138 -4.95 -0.81 -3.36
N LEU A 139 -5.55 -0.08 -2.41
CA LEU A 139 -5.92 -0.56 -1.06
C LEU A 139 -7.41 -0.89 -0.91
N VAL A 140 -8.20 -0.80 -1.98
CA VAL A 140 -9.61 -1.23 -1.95
C VAL A 140 -9.75 -2.69 -1.47
N CYS A 141 -8.79 -3.55 -1.80
CA CYS A 141 -8.73 -4.94 -1.31
C CYS A 141 -8.54 -5.07 0.20
N MET A 142 -7.98 -4.07 0.88
CA MET A 142 -7.82 -4.10 2.34
C MET A 142 -9.16 -4.10 3.07
N ASN A 143 -10.23 -3.64 2.41
CA ASN A 143 -11.56 -3.58 2.97
C ASN A 143 -12.35 -4.88 2.74
N GLY A 144 -11.86 -6.01 3.29
CA GLY A 144 -12.55 -7.30 3.18
C GLY A 144 -12.37 -8.00 1.82
N GLY A 145 -11.24 -7.76 1.17
CA GLY A 145 -10.84 -8.55 0.01
C GLY A 145 -10.62 -10.02 0.36
N ASN A 146 -10.69 -10.89 -0.65
CA ASN A 146 -10.46 -12.32 -0.50
C ASN A 146 -9.06 -12.59 0.10
N PRO A 147 -8.96 -13.22 1.29
CA PRO A 147 -7.68 -13.48 1.92
C PRO A 147 -6.94 -14.69 1.31
N ASP A 148 -7.63 -15.51 0.51
CA ASP A 148 -7.07 -16.72 -0.07
C ASP A 148 -7.32 -16.78 -1.58
N GLU A 149 -6.25 -16.52 -2.33
CA GLU A 149 -6.24 -16.54 -3.79
C GLU A 149 -6.52 -17.93 -4.39
N GLU A 150 -6.21 -19.02 -3.68
CA GLU A 150 -6.35 -20.38 -4.21
C GLU A 150 -7.82 -20.75 -4.43
N THR A 151 -8.74 -20.15 -3.66
CA THR A 151 -10.20 -20.32 -3.78
C THR A 151 -10.73 -19.96 -5.17
N ILE A 152 -10.01 -19.12 -5.92
CA ILE A 152 -10.41 -18.59 -7.22
C ILE A 152 -9.40 -18.88 -8.33
N ASP A 153 -8.39 -19.72 -8.08
CA ASP A 153 -7.33 -20.04 -9.05
C ASP A 153 -6.72 -18.77 -9.68
N HIS A 154 -6.24 -17.87 -8.81
CA HIS A 154 -5.65 -16.57 -9.15
C HIS A 154 -6.66 -15.53 -9.68
N LYS A 155 -6.94 -15.55 -10.98
CA LYS A 155 -7.76 -14.55 -11.67
C LYS A 155 -8.83 -15.20 -12.55
N ASP A 156 -9.31 -16.38 -12.17
CA ASP A 156 -10.44 -17.03 -12.84
C ASP A 156 -11.76 -16.33 -12.44
N PRO A 157 -12.41 -15.61 -13.36
CA PRO A 157 -13.64 -14.89 -13.05
C PRO A 157 -14.82 -15.81 -12.79
N GLU A 158 -14.89 -16.98 -13.42
CA GLU A 158 -16.00 -17.92 -13.26
C GLU A 158 -15.97 -18.55 -11.88
N LYS A 159 -14.79 -18.96 -11.42
CA LYS A 159 -14.60 -19.49 -10.07
C LYS A 159 -14.92 -18.46 -9.01
N ALA A 160 -14.46 -17.22 -9.19
CA ALA A 160 -14.71 -16.16 -8.21
C ALA A 160 -16.20 -15.79 -8.09
N MET A 161 -16.91 -15.63 -9.22
CA MET A 161 -18.35 -15.39 -9.20
C MET A 161 -19.10 -16.55 -8.54
N ALA A 162 -18.67 -17.79 -8.75
CA ALA A 162 -19.25 -18.94 -8.07
C ALA A 162 -18.95 -18.92 -6.56
N PHE A 163 -17.71 -18.61 -6.18
CA PHE A 163 -17.24 -18.59 -4.80
C PHE A 163 -17.95 -17.53 -3.95
N GLU A 164 -18.18 -16.34 -4.50
CA GLU A 164 -18.90 -15.24 -3.85
C GLU A 164 -20.33 -15.59 -3.41
N HIS A 165 -20.93 -16.65 -3.97
CA HIS A 165 -22.25 -17.16 -3.60
C HIS A 165 -22.22 -18.36 -2.65
N THR A 166 -21.06 -18.69 -2.08
CA THR A 166 -20.90 -19.79 -1.14
C THR A 166 -21.03 -19.33 0.32
N LYS A 167 -21.38 -20.26 1.21
CA LYS A 167 -21.34 -20.01 2.67
C LYS A 167 -19.92 -19.73 3.17
N GLU A 168 -18.93 -20.35 2.54
CA GLU A 168 -17.52 -20.11 2.86
C GLU A 168 -17.15 -18.64 2.64
N TRP A 169 -17.60 -18.05 1.53
CA TRP A 169 -17.44 -16.61 1.31
C TRP A 169 -18.19 -15.76 2.34
N GLU A 170 -19.41 -16.13 2.74
CA GLU A 170 -20.15 -15.42 3.79
C GLU A 170 -19.41 -15.42 5.15
N GLU A 171 -18.67 -16.49 5.44
CA GLU A 171 -17.85 -16.60 6.67
C GLU A 171 -16.53 -15.82 6.56
N LEU A 172 -15.94 -15.75 5.36
CA LEU A 172 -14.69 -15.01 5.09
C LEU A 172 -14.90 -13.50 4.95
N ASN A 173 -16.01 -13.09 4.35
CA ASN A 173 -16.36 -11.67 4.19
C ASN A 173 -17.01 -11.14 5.47
N ILE A 174 -16.17 -10.67 6.40
CA ILE A 174 -16.60 -10.16 7.71
C ILE A 174 -17.12 -8.69 7.63
N ASN A 175 -17.18 -8.12 6.42
CA ASN A 175 -17.72 -6.78 6.15
C ASN A 175 -19.14 -6.81 5.57
#